data_AF-A0A0C2FFU4-F1
#
_entry.id   AF-A0A0C2FFU4-F1
#
_cell.length_a   1.000
_cell.length_b   1.000
_cell.length_c   1.000
_cell.angle_alpha   90.00
_cell.angle_beta   90.00
_cell.angle_gamma   90.00
#
_symmetry.space_group_name_H-M   'P 1'
#
loop_
_entity.id
_entity.type
_entity.pdbx_description
1 polymer ?
#
loop_
_entity_poly.entity_id
_entity_poly.type
_entity_poly.pdbx_seq_one_letter_code
_entity_poly.pdbx_strand_id
1 'polypeptide(L)' 'MSECLCISYHTLMKYAFKQMDRAGAVLTTSESVLLGIMRDASHPKFKEVQKLVLEPAPDTGLVSKL' A
#
# COMPACT_ATOMS: atom_id res chain seq x y z
N MET A 1 -0.64 2.70 1.58
CA MET A 1 -0.62 3.27 2.95
C MET A 1 -0.77 2.20 4.04
N SER A 2 -1.30 1.01 3.74
CA SER A 2 -1.39 -0.10 4.71
C SER A 2 -0.03 -0.73 5.04
N GLU A 3 0.93 -0.82 4.11
CA GLU A 3 2.24 -1.44 4.39
C GLU A 3 3.19 -0.54 5.21
N CYS A 4 2.93 0.76 5.32
CA CYS A 4 3.72 1.65 6.19
C CYS A 4 3.35 1.47 7.67
N LEU A 5 2.23 0.80 7.98
CA LEU A 5 1.75 0.63 9.34
C LEU A 5 2.22 -0.72 9.91
N CYS A 6 3.47 -0.76 10.37
CA CYS A 6 3.99 -1.94 11.07
C CYS A 6 3.63 -1.88 12.56
N ILE A 7 3.00 -2.94 13.05
CA ILE A 7 2.77 -3.22 14.49
C ILE A 7 3.48 -4.53 14.81
N SER A 8 4.15 -4.63 15.96
CA SER A 8 4.99 -5.80 16.33
C SER A 8 4.24 -7.14 16.37
N TYR A 9 2.91 -7.15 16.30
CA TYR A 9 2.06 -8.34 16.30
C TYR A 9 1.20 -8.44 15.03
N HIS A 10 1.47 -9.46 14.22
CA HIS A 10 0.78 -9.71 12.94
C HIS A 10 -0.75 -9.90 13.08
N THR A 11 -1.19 -10.53 14.16
CA THR A 11 -2.62 -10.76 14.43
C THR A 11 -3.37 -9.45 14.69
N LEU A 12 -2.78 -8.53 15.45
CA LEU A 12 -3.40 -7.24 15.78
C LEU A 12 -3.55 -6.34 14.55
N MET A 13 -2.56 -6.37 13.65
CA MET A 13 -2.61 -5.63 12.38
C MET A 13 -3.85 -6.02 11.55
N LYS A 14 -4.15 -7.32 11.42
CA LYS A 14 -5.34 -7.80 10.69
C LYS A 14 -6.65 -7.28 11.30
N TYR A 15 -6.73 -7.21 12.64
CA TYR A 15 -7.91 -6.67 13.30
C TYR A 15 -8.01 -5.15 13.13
N ALA A 16 -6.90 -4.43 13.23
CA ALA A 16 -6.86 -2.98 13.02
C ALA A 16 -7.36 -2.61 11.61
N PHE A 17 -6.91 -3.32 10.57
CA PHE A 17 -7.41 -3.10 9.21
C PHE A 17 -8.90 -3.37 9.07
N LYS A 18 -9.44 -4.42 9.70
CA LYS A 18 -10.90 -4.65 9.71
C LYS A 18 -11.68 -3.51 10.37
N GLN A 19 -11.12 -2.87 11.39
CA GLN A 19 -11.78 -1.72 12.03
C GLN A 19 -11.67 -0.46 11.16
N MET A 20 -10.53 -0.24 10.51
CA MET A 20 -10.36 0.84 9.54
C MET A 20 -11.34 0.70 8.37
N ASP A 21 -11.50 -0.51 7.82
CA ASP A 21 -12.46 -0.80 6.76
C ASP A 21 -13.91 -0.54 7.21
N ARG A 22 -14.28 -0.98 8.43
CA ARG A 22 -15.60 -0.67 9.02
C ARG A 22 -15.83 0.82 9.25
N ALA A 23 -14.77 1.59 9.50
CA ALA A 23 -14.83 3.04 9.60
C ALA A 23 -14.91 3.72 8.22
N GLY A 24 -14.90 2.96 7.13
CA GLY A 24 -14.94 3.46 5.75
C GLY A 24 -13.59 3.87 5.20
N ALA A 25 -12.49 3.49 5.84
CA ALA A 25 -11.15 3.79 5.33
C ALA A 25 -10.78 2.86 4.17
N VAL A 26 -10.21 3.45 3.11
CA VAL A 26 -9.73 2.69 1.96
C VAL A 26 -8.37 2.07 2.30
N LEU A 27 -8.35 0.75 2.45
CA LEU A 27 -7.12 -0.03 2.61
C LEU A 27 -6.46 -0.22 1.24
N THR A 28 -5.31 0.42 1.05
CA THR A 28 -4.58 0.41 -0.22
C THR A 28 -3.07 0.37 0.01
N THR A 29 -2.31 -0.14 -0.97
CA THR A 29 -0.84 -0.12 -0.91
C THR A 29 -0.25 1.23 -1.33
N SER A 30 1.03 1.44 -1.06
CA SER A 30 1.78 2.65 -1.39
C SER A 30 1.86 2.84 -2.91
N GLU A 31 2.13 1.78 -3.65
CA GLU A 31 2.20 1.77 -5.11
C GLU A 31 0.86 2.08 -5.76
N SER A 32 -0.22 1.48 -5.23
CA SER A 32 -1.59 1.70 -5.71
C SER A 32 -2.02 3.15 -5.54
N VAL A 33 -1.60 3.81 -4.45
CA VAL A 33 -1.85 5.25 -4.23
C VAL A 33 -1.01 6.09 -5.19
N LEU A 34 0.28 5.81 -5.30
CA LEU A 34 1.19 6.55 -6.18
C LEU A 34 0.71 6.51 -7.64
N LEU A 35 0.42 5.31 -8.16
CA LEU A 35 -0.07 5.13 -9.53
C LEU A 35 -1.50 5.68 -9.72
N GLY A 36 -2.37 5.53 -8.71
CA GLY A 36 -3.72 6.09 -8.74
C GLY A 36 -3.75 7.62 -8.83
N ILE A 37 -2.79 8.30 -8.19
CA ILE A 37 -2.66 9.77 -8.27
C ILE A 37 -2.22 10.21 -9.68
N MET A 38 -1.35 9.44 -10.35
CA MET A 38 -0.85 9.80 -11.69
C MET A 38 -1.91 9.66 -12.77
N ARG A 39 -2.87 8.73 -12.60
CA ARG A 39 -3.94 8.32 -13.53
C ARG A 39 -3.47 7.74 -14.86
N ASP A 40 -2.44 8.33 -15.48
CA ASP A 40 -1.92 7.94 -16.78
C ASP A 40 -0.38 8.05 -16.86
N ALA A 41 0.22 7.25 -17.74
CA ALA A 41 1.65 7.21 -18.01
C ALA A 41 2.17 8.46 -18.75
N SER A 42 1.27 9.26 -19.32
CA SER A 42 1.58 10.55 -19.94
C SER A 42 1.93 11.65 -18.92
N HIS A 43 1.76 11.40 -17.62
CA HIS A 43 2.04 12.38 -16.58
C HIS A 43 3.53 12.78 -16.59
N PRO A 44 3.87 14.09 -16.53
CA PRO A 44 5.26 14.56 -16.67
C PRO A 44 6.22 14.00 -15.62
N LYS A 45 5.71 13.60 -14.45
CA LYS A 45 6.47 12.98 -13.35
C LYS A 45 6.42 11.44 -13.34
N PHE A 46 5.78 10.80 -14.32
CA PHE A 46 5.57 9.35 -14.32
C PHE A 46 6.88 8.57 -14.20
N LYS A 47 7.91 8.96 -14.96
CA LYS A 47 9.24 8.32 -14.90
C LYS A 47 9.95 8.48 -13.56
N GLU A 48 9.65 9.53 -12.79
CA GLU A 48 10.26 9.75 -11.48
C GLU A 48 9.57 8.87 -10.44
N VAL A 49 8.24 8.85 -10.42
CA VAL A 49 7.45 8.03 -9.50
C VAL A 49 7.59 6.53 -9.82
N GLN A 50 7.72 6.17 -11.09
CA GLN A 50 7.97 4.79 -11.51
C GLN A 50 9.24 4.23 -10.85
N LYS A 51 10.29 5.03 -10.65
CA LYS A 51 11.51 4.60 -9.96
C LYS A 51 11.27 4.26 -8.49
N LEU A 52 10.28 4.91 -7.85
CA LEU A 52 9.91 4.63 -6.46
C LEU A 52 9.11 3.33 -6.32
N VAL A 53 8.37 2.95 -7.36
CA VAL A 53 7.58 1.69 -7.40
C VAL A 53 8.42 0.50 -7.87
N LEU A 54 9.49 0.77 -8.63
CA LEU A 54 10.44 -0.26 -9.09
C LEU A 54 11.19 -0.95 -7.95
N GLU A 55 11.45 -0.22 -6.86
CA GLU A 55 11.95 -0.79 -5.61
C GLU A 55 10.74 -1.26 -4.78
N PRO A 56 10.46 -2.57 -4.69
CA PRO A 56 9.29 -3.05 -3.98
C PRO A 56 9.39 -2.75 -2.49
N ALA A 57 8.27 -2.37 -1.88
CA ALA A 57 8.19 -2.27 -0.42
C ALA A 57 8.51 -3.64 0.22
N PRO A 58 9.16 -3.65 1.41
CA PRO A 58 9.49 -4.89 2.09
C PRO A 58 8.23 -5.72 2.39
N ASP A 59 8.33 -7.05 2.20
CA ASP A 59 7.23 -7.98 2.45
C ASP A 59 6.82 -7.94 3.93
N THR A 60 5.62 -7.44 4.21
CA THR A 60 5.05 -7.32 5.55
C THR A 60 4.20 -8.53 5.95
N GLY A 61 4.18 -9.59 5.12
CA GLY A 61 3.38 -10.79 5.36
C GLY A 61 1.87 -10.56 5.21
N LEU A 62 1.47 -9.47 4.54
CA LEU A 62 0.07 -9.14 4.25
C LEU A 62 -0.63 -10.20 3.40
N VAL A 63 0.11 -10.80 2.46
CA VAL A 63 -0.41 -11.78 1.52
C VAL A 63 0.01 -13.18 1.98
N SER A 64 -0.97 -14.08 2.15
CA SER A 64 -0.68 -15.50 2.32
C SER A 64 -0.15 -16.04 0.98
N LYS A 65 1.12 -16.46 0.95
CA LYS A 65 1.67 -17.18 -0.21
C LYS A 65 0.92 -18.52 -0.31
N LEU A 66 0.11 -18.67 -1.35
CA LEU A 66 -0.57 -19.91 -1.69
C LEU A 66 0.44 -20.89 -2.32
#